data_AF-A0A2A6E098-F1
#
_entry.id   AF-A0A2A6E098-F1
#
_cell.length_a   1.000
_cell.length_b   1.000
_cell.length_c   1.000
_cell.angle_alpha   90.00
_cell.angle_beta   90.00
_cell.angle_gamma   90.00
#
_symmetry.space_group_name_H-M   'P 1'
#
loop_
_entity.id
_entity.type
_entity.pdbx_description
1 polymer ?
#
loop_
_entity_poly.entity_id
_entity_poly.type
_entity_poly.pdbx_seq_one_letter_code
_entity_poly.pdbx_strand_id
1 'polypeptide(L)'
;MRAETLWKKLKRRLKMRRQWLHFASVLVLPAALTAVSAMISPAATAGKGDAYFGIDRDGRLVLFDGPPREERAIRTFFQLDIERMESSLPSSYVEQLKKGVRVADADEFNSVLSTLADFAKEPAERS
;
A
#
# COMPACT_ATOMS: atom_id res chain seq x y z
N MET A 1 -0.52 28.30 11.85
CA MET A 1 -1.46 27.77 12.86
C MET A 1 -2.65 27.15 12.11
N ARG A 2 -2.81 25.83 11.95
CA ARG A 2 -3.21 24.83 12.96
C ARG A 2 -2.88 23.42 12.43
N ALA A 3 -1.62 23.00 12.57
CA ALA A 3 -1.21 21.59 12.40
C ALA A 3 -1.44 20.75 13.69
N GLU A 4 -1.99 21.37 14.74
CA GLU A 4 -2.09 20.79 16.08
C GLU A 4 -3.30 19.87 16.30
N THR A 5 -4.28 19.86 15.39
CA THR A 5 -5.51 19.08 15.57
C THR A 5 -5.45 17.70 14.91
N LEU A 6 -4.56 17.49 13.93
CA LEU A 6 -4.42 16.20 13.25
C LEU A 6 -3.49 15.24 13.98
N TRP A 7 -2.45 15.75 14.65
CA TRP A 7 -1.56 14.92 15.48
C TRP A 7 -2.24 14.39 16.75
N LYS A 8 -3.21 15.13 17.31
CA LYS A 8 -4.05 14.67 18.44
C LYS A 8 -5.01 13.53 18.04
N LYS A 9 -5.46 13.49 16.78
CA LYS A 9 -6.25 12.36 16.24
C LYS A 9 -5.37 11.15 15.93
N LEU A 10 -4.15 11.38 15.43
CA LEU A 10 -3.22 10.30 15.10
C LEU A 10 -2.63 9.62 16.35
N LYS A 11 -2.41 10.38 17.43
CA LYS A 11 -2.02 9.82 18.74
C LYS A 11 -3.06 8.90 19.37
N ARG A 12 -4.31 8.90 18.91
CA ARG A 12 -5.37 8.01 19.40
C ARG A 12 -5.32 6.60 18.82
N ARG A 13 -4.44 6.33 17.85
CA ARG A 13 -4.29 5.01 17.22
C ARG A 13 -2.88 4.45 17.19
N LEU A 14 -1.84 5.25 17.44
CA LEU A 14 -0.46 4.81 17.16
C LEU A 14 0.54 4.79 18.33
N LYS A 15 0.20 5.25 19.53
CA LYS A 15 1.16 5.24 20.64
C LYS A 15 0.57 4.57 21.87
N MET A 16 0.50 3.24 21.84
CA MET A 16 0.66 2.41 23.05
C MET A 16 0.80 0.94 22.66
N ARG A 17 1.87 0.62 21.94
CA ARG A 17 2.43 -0.73 22.03
C ARG A 17 3.94 -0.60 22.11
N ARG A 18 4.48 -1.14 23.21
CA ARG A 18 5.78 -1.85 23.29
C ARG A 18 6.98 -1.17 23.95
N GLN A 19 6.81 -0.12 24.78
CA GLN A 19 7.94 0.32 25.64
C GLN A 19 7.59 0.96 27.00
N TRP A 20 6.39 0.72 27.54
CA TRP A 20 5.99 1.13 28.90
C TRP A 20 5.64 -0.09 29.76
N LEU A 21 6.47 -1.13 29.72
CA LEU A 21 6.30 -2.35 30.54
C LEU A 21 7.20 -2.37 31.80
N HIS A 22 7.82 -1.24 32.17
CA HIS A 22 8.60 -1.15 33.41
C HIS A 22 8.19 -0.01 34.36
N PHE A 23 7.13 0.75 34.03
CA PHE A 23 6.53 1.71 34.96
C PHE A 23 5.09 1.30 35.25
N ALA A 24 4.80 1.13 36.54
CA ALA A 24 3.52 0.74 37.13
C ALA A 24 3.19 -0.76 37.11
N SER A 25 4.09 -1.52 37.74
CA SER A 25 3.73 -2.57 38.70
C SER A 25 2.50 -2.19 39.55
N VAL A 26 1.73 -3.20 39.97
CA VAL A 26 0.58 -3.17 40.90
C VAL A 26 -0.79 -2.98 40.23
N LEU A 27 -1.41 -4.09 39.83
CA LEU A 27 -2.68 -4.53 40.43
C LEU A 27 -2.94 -6.00 40.08
N VAL A 28 -2.72 -6.88 41.04
CA VAL A 28 -3.29 -8.24 41.05
C VAL A 28 -4.66 -8.14 41.71
N LEU A 29 -5.70 -8.75 41.12
CA LEU A 29 -6.65 -9.68 41.76
C LEU A 29 -7.63 -10.24 40.70
N PRO A 30 -8.21 -11.45 40.91
CA PRO A 30 -8.43 -12.43 39.85
C PRO A 30 -9.91 -12.71 39.53
N ALA A 31 -10.06 -13.57 38.51
CA ALA A 31 -11.13 -14.54 38.28
C ALA A 31 -12.37 -14.12 37.47
N ALA A 32 -12.59 -14.95 36.44
CA ALA A 32 -13.88 -15.37 35.89
C ALA A 32 -14.70 -14.36 35.09
N LEU A 33 -14.25 -14.04 33.87
CA LEU A 33 -15.07 -13.70 32.69
C LEU A 33 -14.05 -13.48 31.57
N THR A 34 -13.99 -14.18 30.45
CA THR A 34 -15.02 -14.76 29.61
C THR A 34 -14.36 -15.86 28.80
N ALA A 35 -15.05 -16.98 28.65
CA ALA A 35 -14.84 -17.89 27.55
C ALA A 35 -14.84 -17.13 26.20
N VAL A 36 -14.15 -17.71 25.23
CA VAL A 36 -14.55 -17.87 23.82
C VAL A 36 -13.41 -17.57 22.86
N SER A 37 -13.09 -18.65 22.15
CA SER A 37 -12.43 -18.79 20.87
C SER A 37 -10.94 -18.47 20.81
N ALA A 38 -10.19 -19.57 20.83
CA ALA A 38 -9.12 -19.88 19.90
C ALA A 38 -8.87 -18.81 18.82
N MET A 39 -7.60 -18.41 18.76
CA MET A 39 -6.90 -17.74 17.68
C MET A 39 -7.55 -17.95 16.30
N ILE A 40 -8.39 -17.02 15.90
CA ILE A 40 -8.50 -16.66 14.49
C ILE A 40 -8.02 -15.21 14.45
N SER A 41 -6.71 -15.06 14.26
CA SER A 41 -6.17 -13.84 13.68
C SER A 41 -7.05 -13.50 12.47
N PRO A 42 -7.56 -12.27 12.30
CA PRO A 42 -8.10 -11.85 11.03
C PRO A 42 -6.94 -11.63 10.04
N ALA A 43 -6.17 -12.68 9.78
CA ALA A 43 -5.45 -12.87 8.53
C ALA A 43 -6.33 -13.65 7.52
N ALA A 44 -7.50 -14.13 7.94
CA ALA A 44 -8.46 -14.88 7.12
C ALA A 44 -9.61 -14.03 6.57
N THR A 45 -9.36 -12.78 6.22
CA THR A 45 -10.11 -12.14 5.11
C THR A 45 -9.14 -11.83 3.98
N ALA A 46 -8.27 -12.80 3.67
CA ALA A 46 -7.68 -12.97 2.35
C ALA A 46 -8.81 -13.31 1.37
N GLY A 47 -9.50 -12.26 0.93
CA GLY A 47 -10.51 -12.35 -0.10
C GLY A 47 -10.90 -10.92 -0.40
N LYS A 48 -10.24 -10.32 -1.40
CA LYS A 48 -10.73 -9.17 -2.18
C LYS A 48 -9.66 -8.70 -3.16
N GLY A 49 -9.79 -9.12 -4.41
CA GLY A 49 -9.08 -8.53 -5.54
C GLY A 49 -7.63 -8.96 -5.65
N ASP A 50 -7.34 -9.73 -6.68
CA ASP A 50 -6.00 -9.95 -7.18
C ASP A 50 -5.55 -8.62 -7.80
N ALA A 51 -4.92 -7.72 -7.05
CA ALA A 51 -4.58 -6.37 -7.53
C ALA A 51 -3.24 -6.38 -8.27
N TYR A 52 -3.17 -5.77 -9.45
CA TYR A 52 -1.96 -5.75 -10.28
C TYR A 52 -1.62 -4.32 -10.70
N PHE A 53 -0.36 -3.92 -10.51
CA PHE A 53 0.17 -2.75 -11.19
C PHE A 53 0.56 -3.11 -12.62
N GLY A 54 0.16 -2.29 -13.56
CA GLY A 54 0.59 -2.42 -14.95
C GLY A 54 0.57 -1.10 -15.69
N ILE A 55 0.94 -1.18 -16.97
CA ILE A 55 1.00 -0.03 -17.86
C ILE A 55 -0.12 -0.19 -18.89
N ASP A 56 -0.98 0.82 -18.99
CA ASP A 56 -2.04 0.89 -20.00
C ASP A 56 -1.47 1.28 -21.38
N ARG A 57 -2.27 1.16 -22.44
CA ARG A 57 -1.86 1.51 -23.82
C ARG A 57 -1.30 2.93 -23.97
N ASP A 58 -1.79 3.84 -23.14
CA ASP A 58 -1.36 5.24 -23.13
C ASP A 58 0.00 5.45 -22.41
N GLY A 59 0.59 4.40 -21.82
CA GLY A 59 1.81 4.48 -21.02
C GLY A 59 1.58 4.96 -19.58
N ARG A 60 0.36 4.87 -19.09
CA ARG A 60 -0.02 5.28 -17.73
C ARG A 60 0.14 4.13 -16.75
N LEU A 61 0.61 4.42 -15.54
CA LEU A 61 0.58 3.47 -14.43
C LEU A 61 -0.87 3.30 -13.97
N VAL A 62 -1.35 2.06 -13.98
CA VAL A 62 -2.73 1.69 -13.63
C VAL A 62 -2.75 0.50 -12.68
N LEU A 63 -3.66 0.52 -11.71
CA LEU A 63 -4.01 -0.64 -10.90
C LEU A 63 -5.18 -1.38 -11.55
N PHE A 64 -5.04 -2.69 -11.74
CA PHE A 64 -6.03 -3.57 -12.35
C PHE A 64 -6.61 -4.56 -11.32
N ASP A 65 -7.87 -4.96 -11.53
CA ASP A 65 -8.52 -6.07 -10.82
C ASP A 65 -8.26 -7.39 -11.57
N GLY A 66 -7.13 -8.00 -11.26
CA GLY A 66 -6.54 -9.13 -11.97
C GLY A 66 -5.45 -8.70 -12.95
N PRO A 67 -4.96 -9.64 -13.79
CA PRO A 67 -3.94 -9.36 -14.78
C PRO A 67 -4.35 -8.18 -15.69
N PRO A 68 -3.38 -7.34 -16.12
CA PRO A 68 -3.66 -6.14 -16.90
C PRO A 68 -4.42 -6.47 -18.19
N ARG A 69 -5.69 -6.07 -18.19
CA ARG A 69 -6.60 -6.04 -19.32
C ARG A 69 -7.31 -4.69 -19.26
N GLU A 70 -7.40 -3.99 -20.37
CA GLU A 70 -7.91 -2.61 -20.44
C GLU A 70 -9.28 -2.44 -19.76
N GLU A 71 -10.16 -3.44 -19.85
CA GLU A 71 -11.50 -3.43 -19.24
C GLU A 71 -11.52 -3.57 -17.71
N ARG A 72 -10.39 -3.78 -17.04
CA ARG A 72 -10.31 -4.00 -15.57
C ARG A 72 -9.51 -2.96 -14.81
N ALA A 73 -9.26 -1.79 -15.42
CA ALA A 73 -8.59 -0.69 -14.75
C ALA A 73 -9.43 -0.18 -13.55
N ILE A 74 -8.90 -0.34 -12.34
CA ILE A 74 -9.50 0.19 -11.10
C ILE A 74 -9.16 1.66 -10.95
N ARG A 75 -7.88 2.02 -11.16
CA ARG A 75 -7.38 3.37 -10.92
C ARG A 75 -6.14 3.68 -11.76
N THR A 76 -6.17 4.82 -12.42
CA THR A 76 -5.01 5.42 -13.09
C THR A 76 -4.31 6.38 -12.14
N PHE A 77 -2.97 6.33 -12.10
CA PHE A 77 -2.16 7.21 -11.24
C PHE A 77 -1.55 8.37 -12.02
N PHE A 78 -0.56 8.07 -12.86
CA PHE A 78 0.20 9.06 -13.62
C PHE A 78 0.75 8.47 -14.92
N GLN A 79 1.11 9.35 -15.84
CA GLN A 79 1.81 8.98 -17.06
C GLN A 79 3.25 8.62 -16.72
N LEU A 80 3.74 7.48 -17.21
CA LEU A 80 5.15 7.12 -17.09
C LEU A 80 5.93 7.67 -18.27
N ASP A 81 7.17 8.09 -17.99
CA ASP A 81 8.21 8.28 -19.00
C ASP A 81 8.78 6.91 -19.37
N ILE A 82 8.18 6.26 -20.37
CA ILE A 82 8.52 4.89 -20.77
C ILE A 82 9.98 4.80 -21.22
N GLU A 83 10.48 5.81 -21.96
CA GLU A 83 11.86 5.83 -22.44
C GLU A 83 12.86 5.87 -21.28
N ARG A 84 12.61 6.76 -20.29
CA ARG A 84 13.46 6.85 -19.09
C ARG A 84 13.35 5.60 -18.23
N MET A 85 12.15 5.05 -18.07
CA MET A 85 11.90 3.85 -17.28
C MET A 85 12.59 2.63 -17.90
N GLU A 86 12.46 2.42 -19.22
CA GLU A 86 13.11 1.31 -19.94
C GLU A 86 14.63 1.39 -19.95
N SER A 87 15.18 2.62 -19.91
CA SER A 87 16.63 2.84 -19.80
C SER A 87 17.17 2.66 -18.38
N SER A 88 16.35 2.91 -17.36
CA SER A 88 16.78 2.92 -15.95
C SER A 88 16.48 1.61 -15.22
N LEU A 89 15.45 0.87 -15.63
CA LEU A 89 15.04 -0.39 -15.00
C LEU A 89 15.49 -1.61 -15.81
N PRO A 90 15.75 -2.75 -15.17
CA PRO A 90 16.03 -3.99 -15.88
C PRO A 90 14.87 -4.37 -16.80
N SER A 91 15.17 -4.82 -18.02
CA SER A 91 14.12 -5.21 -18.98
C SER A 91 13.16 -6.26 -18.42
N SER A 92 13.65 -7.18 -17.59
CA SER A 92 12.81 -8.18 -16.90
C SER A 92 11.78 -7.55 -15.95
N TYR A 93 12.09 -6.41 -15.33
CA TYR A 93 11.17 -5.70 -14.44
C TYR A 93 10.11 -4.93 -15.24
N VAL A 94 10.53 -4.28 -16.33
CA VAL A 94 9.59 -3.64 -17.26
C VAL A 94 8.62 -4.65 -17.88
N GLU A 95 9.12 -5.81 -18.30
CA GLU A 95 8.30 -6.91 -18.81
C GLU A 95 7.29 -7.41 -17.78
N GLN A 96 7.67 -7.47 -16.49
CA GLN A 96 6.75 -7.81 -15.41
C GLN A 96 5.68 -6.73 -15.22
N LEU A 97 6.03 -5.46 -15.32
CA LEU A 97 5.06 -4.36 -15.32
C LEU A 97 4.08 -4.43 -16.49
N LYS A 98 4.56 -4.75 -17.69
CA LYS A 98 3.71 -4.98 -18.87
C LYS A 98 2.78 -6.19 -18.68
N LYS A 99 3.27 -7.26 -18.03
CA LYS A 99 2.49 -8.48 -17.71
C LYS A 99 1.60 -8.32 -16.48
N GLY A 100 1.84 -7.30 -15.67
CA GLY A 100 1.19 -7.06 -14.39
C GLY A 100 2.02 -7.56 -13.21
N VAL A 101 2.38 -6.63 -12.31
CA VAL A 101 3.00 -6.95 -11.02
C VAL A 101 1.91 -7.06 -9.98
N ARG A 102 1.69 -8.28 -9.46
CA ARG A 102 0.73 -8.52 -8.40
C ARG A 102 1.17 -7.81 -7.12
N VAL A 103 0.22 -7.16 -6.44
CA VAL A 103 0.42 -6.54 -5.14
C VAL A 103 -0.45 -7.21 -4.08
N ALA A 104 0.19 -7.84 -3.09
CA ALA A 104 -0.51 -8.62 -2.06
C ALA A 104 -0.97 -7.78 -0.85
N ASP A 105 -0.25 -6.70 -0.56
CA ASP A 105 -0.47 -5.88 0.63
C ASP A 105 -0.07 -4.41 0.42
N ALA A 106 -0.40 -3.58 1.42
CA ALA A 106 -0.21 -2.14 1.35
C ALA A 106 1.28 -1.73 1.35
N ASP A 107 2.17 -2.56 1.90
CA ASP A 107 3.60 -2.25 1.94
C ASP A 107 4.21 -2.42 0.54
N GLU A 108 3.89 -3.54 -0.12
CA GLU A 108 4.28 -3.79 -1.50
C GLU A 108 3.67 -2.76 -2.46
N PHE A 109 2.40 -2.40 -2.25
CA PHE A 109 1.74 -1.34 -3.01
C PHE A 109 2.49 -0.01 -2.93
N ASN A 110 2.83 0.44 -1.73
CA ASN A 110 3.53 1.72 -1.54
C ASN A 110 4.96 1.66 -2.08
N SER A 111 5.62 0.52 -1.96
CA SER A 111 6.96 0.30 -2.48
C SER A 111 6.98 0.43 -4.01
N VAL A 112 6.11 -0.30 -4.71
CA VAL A 112 6.01 -0.24 -6.17
C VAL A 112 5.62 1.15 -6.65
N LEU A 113 4.62 1.77 -6.02
CA LEU A 113 4.17 3.11 -6.39
C LEU A 113 5.28 4.16 -6.23
N SER A 114 6.05 4.09 -5.14
CA SER A 114 7.14 5.04 -4.87
C SER A 114 8.29 4.87 -5.85
N THR A 115 8.67 3.63 -6.17
CA THR A 115 9.70 3.35 -7.19
C THR A 115 9.27 3.90 -8.56
N LEU A 116 8.01 3.71 -8.93
CA LEU A 116 7.52 4.14 -10.24
C LEU A 116 7.22 5.63 -10.34
N ALA A 117 6.97 6.29 -9.20
CA ALA A 117 6.77 7.74 -9.15
C ALA A 117 8.01 8.52 -9.61
N ASP A 118 9.22 7.96 -9.47
CA ASP A 118 10.44 8.59 -9.99
C ASP A 118 10.42 8.72 -11.51
N PHE A 119 9.68 7.83 -12.20
CA PHE A 119 9.50 7.84 -13.65
C PHE A 119 8.18 8.47 -14.09
N ALA A 120 7.45 9.12 -13.18
CA ALA A 120 6.29 9.91 -13.57
C ALA A 120 6.75 11.04 -14.48
N LYS A 121 6.09 11.22 -15.63
CA LYS A 121 6.24 12.46 -16.39
C LYS A 121 5.81 13.58 -15.48
N GLU A 122 6.61 14.64 -15.40
CA GLU A 122 6.18 15.86 -14.72
C GLU A 122 4.80 16.23 -15.27
N PRO A 123 3.79 16.45 -14.41
CA PRO A 123 2.54 16.98 -14.90
C PRO A 123 2.94 18.25 -15.65
N ALA A 124 2.51 18.37 -16.91
CA ALA A 124 2.78 19.56 -17.70
C ALA A 124 2.22 20.74 -16.90
N GLU A 125 3.07 21.37 -16.08
CA GLU A 125 2.72 22.56 -15.35
C GLU A 125 2.38 23.55 -16.44
N ARG A 126 1.10 23.96 -16.44
CA ARG A 126 0.64 25.10 -17.22
C ARG A 126 1.62 26.23 -16.96
N SER A 127 2.50 26.48 -17.94
CA SER A 127 3.20 27.75 -18.08
C SER A 127 2.21 28.87 -18.32
#